data_AF-A0A284S2F8-F1
#
_entry.id   AF-A0A284S2F8-F1
#
_cell.length_a   1.000
_cell.length_b   1.000
_cell.length_c   1.000
_cell.angle_alpha   90.00
_cell.angle_beta   90.00
_cell.angle_gamma   90.00
#
_symmetry.space_group_name_H-M   'P 1'
#
loop_
_entity.id
_entity.type
_entity.pdbx_description
1 polymer ?
#
loop_
_entity_poly.entity_id
_entity_poly.type
_entity_poly.pdbx_seq_one_letter_code
_entity_poly.pdbx_strand_id
1 'polypeptide(L)'
;MHSLCKSHFPEIASEPLLKIPPPPAPLVCKDYEAMMWSLERLAQLDADLTVLMVIVHDGTVPGVMEEFLQTVNGWKEKGWKDKLMWRFLEKDGGGVTPAACLPM
;
A
#
# COMPACT_ATOMS: atom_id res chain seq x y z
N MET A 1 -27.56 -12.26 0.35
CA MET A 1 -26.44 -12.32 -0.62
C MET A 1 -26.33 -10.95 -1.29
N HIS A 2 -25.59 -10.00 -0.70
CA HIS A 2 -25.39 -8.69 -1.34
C HIS A 2 -24.04 -8.70 -2.05
N SER A 3 -24.10 -8.76 -3.38
CA SER A 3 -22.98 -8.62 -4.29
C SER A 3 -22.51 -7.16 -4.25
N LEU A 4 -21.32 -6.91 -3.69
CA LEU A 4 -20.69 -5.60 -3.73
C LEU A 4 -20.21 -5.33 -5.15
N CYS A 5 -20.85 -4.32 -5.77
CA CYS A 5 -20.63 -3.86 -7.13
C CYS A 5 -19.16 -3.48 -7.35
N LYS A 6 -18.51 -4.13 -8.33
CA LYS A 6 -17.11 -3.91 -8.74
C LYS A 6 -16.88 -2.62 -9.54
N SER A 7 -17.85 -1.71 -9.61
CA SER A 7 -17.93 -0.71 -10.69
C SER A 7 -17.53 0.72 -10.32
N HIS A 8 -16.74 0.96 -9.25
CA HIS A 8 -16.36 2.34 -8.89
C HIS A 8 -14.86 2.60 -8.73
N PHE A 9 -14.01 1.61 -8.91
CA PHE A 9 -12.58 1.84 -8.81
C PHE A 9 -11.99 1.94 -10.22
N PRO A 10 -11.51 3.12 -10.66
CA PRO A 10 -10.72 3.19 -11.88
C PRO A 10 -9.50 2.26 -11.74
N GLU A 11 -8.94 1.84 -12.87
CA GLU A 11 -7.78 0.97 -12.99
C GLU A 11 -6.52 1.69 -12.47
N ILE A 12 -6.49 1.98 -11.17
CA ILE A 12 -5.33 2.48 -10.45
C ILE A 12 -4.47 1.24 -10.21
N ALA A 13 -3.20 1.27 -10.64
CA ALA A 13 -2.26 0.17 -10.52
C ALA A 13 -2.30 -0.42 -9.09
N SER A 14 -2.92 -1.59 -8.96
CA SER A 14 -3.27 -2.23 -7.69
C SER A 14 -2.21 -3.21 -7.19
N GLU A 15 -1.03 -3.22 -7.78
CA GLU A 15 0.10 -4.05 -7.36
C GLU A 15 1.36 -3.17 -7.26
N PRO A 16 2.04 -3.13 -6.10
CA PRO A 16 2.63 -4.28 -5.43
C PRO A 16 2.49 -4.20 -3.89
N LEU A 17 1.39 -4.75 -3.37
CA LEU A 17 1.49 -5.34 -2.04
C LEU A 17 2.26 -6.65 -2.15
N LEU A 18 3.12 -6.94 -1.16
CA LEU A 18 3.97 -8.13 -1.10
C LEU A 18 3.11 -9.39 -1.31
N LYS A 19 3.23 -10.03 -2.47
CA LYS A 19 2.57 -11.30 -2.74
C LYS A 19 3.27 -12.37 -1.90
N ILE A 20 2.53 -12.96 -0.96
CA ILE A 20 3.05 -14.03 -0.12
C ILE A 20 3.00 -15.33 -0.94
N PRO A 21 4.12 -16.08 -1.04
CA PRO A 21 4.14 -17.32 -1.81
C PRO A 21 3.18 -18.36 -1.22
N PRO A 22 2.57 -19.21 -2.06
CA PRO A 22 1.68 -20.26 -1.57
C PRO A 22 2.45 -21.31 -0.73
N PRO A 23 1.78 -22.05 0.17
CA PRO A 23 2.37 -23.15 0.94
C PRO A 23 3.10 -24.17 0.04
N PRO A 24 4.18 -24.86 0.50
CA PRO A 24 4.49 -25.22 1.89
C PRO A 24 5.54 -24.32 2.57
N ALA A 25 5.75 -23.10 2.06
CA ALA A 25 6.62 -22.12 2.71
C ALA A 25 6.26 -22.01 4.20
N PRO A 26 7.24 -21.87 5.13
CA PRO A 26 6.96 -21.76 6.56
C PRO A 26 6.19 -20.46 6.81
N LEU A 27 4.87 -20.54 6.71
CA LEU A 27 3.99 -19.40 6.90
C LEU A 27 3.77 -19.24 8.40
N VAL A 28 4.15 -18.07 8.92
CA VAL A 28 3.69 -17.53 10.21
C VAL A 28 2.21 -17.06 10.07
N CYS A 29 1.45 -17.67 9.17
CA CYS A 29 0.06 -17.34 8.90
C CYS A 29 -0.79 -18.57 9.22
N LYS A 30 -1.80 -18.36 10.07
CA LYS A 30 -2.74 -19.42 10.47
C LYS A 30 -3.79 -19.72 9.40
N ASP A 31 -4.14 -18.72 8.58
CA ASP A 31 -5.16 -18.80 7.54
C ASP A 31 -4.71 -18.02 6.30
N TYR A 32 -4.16 -18.77 5.34
CA TYR A 32 -3.63 -18.21 4.10
C TYR A 32 -4.71 -17.53 3.26
N GLU A 33 -5.88 -18.13 3.15
CA GLU A 33 -6.96 -17.61 2.30
C GLU A 33 -7.52 -16.30 2.85
N ALA A 34 -7.77 -16.24 4.17
CA ALA A 34 -8.20 -15.01 4.82
C ALA A 34 -7.16 -13.90 4.70
N MET A 35 -5.87 -14.23 4.84
CA MET A 35 -4.78 -13.29 4.68
C MET A 35 -4.71 -12.73 3.25
N MET A 36 -4.77 -13.59 2.23
CA MET A 36 -4.75 -13.17 0.82
C MET A 36 -5.96 -12.30 0.48
N TRP A 37 -7.15 -12.65 0.99
CA TRP A 37 -8.35 -11.84 0.85
C TRP A 37 -8.20 -10.46 1.49
N SER A 38 -7.62 -10.37 2.70
CA SER A 38 -7.35 -9.10 3.36
C SER A 38 -6.32 -8.26 2.60
N LEU A 39 -5.29 -8.90 2.04
CA LEU A 39 -4.26 -8.22 1.23
C LEU A 39 -4.89 -7.57 -0.01
N GLU A 40 -5.78 -8.27 -0.72
CA GLU A 40 -6.48 -7.72 -1.89
C GLU A 40 -7.29 -6.46 -1.53
N ARG A 41 -7.95 -6.46 -0.37
CA ARG A 41 -8.71 -5.29 0.11
C ARG A 41 -7.80 -4.15 0.54
N LEU A 42 -6.66 -4.44 1.16
CA LEU A 42 -5.67 -3.44 1.50
C LEU A 42 -5.07 -2.80 0.24
N ALA A 43 -4.83 -3.56 -0.83
CA ALA A 43 -4.32 -3.02 -2.09
C ALA A 43 -5.29 -2.01 -2.72
N GLN A 44 -6.60 -2.29 -2.63
CA GLN A 44 -7.63 -1.35 -3.10
C GLN A 44 -7.62 -0.03 -2.31
N LEU A 45 -7.40 -0.09 -0.99
CA LEU A 45 -7.28 1.09 -0.14
C LEU A 45 -5.97 1.85 -0.37
N ASP A 46 -4.86 1.14 -0.58
CA ASP A 46 -3.55 1.72 -0.88
C ASP A 46 -3.59 2.49 -2.21
N ALA A 47 -4.32 1.99 -3.21
CA ALA A 47 -4.50 2.66 -4.48
C ALA A 47 -5.38 3.93 -4.43
N ASP A 48 -6.26 4.07 -3.43
CA ASP A 48 -7.20 5.20 -3.34
C ASP A 48 -6.48 6.51 -3.01
N LEU A 49 -6.52 7.51 -3.90
CA LEU A 49 -5.84 8.81 -3.74
C LEU A 49 -6.32 9.66 -2.55
N THR A 50 -7.39 9.26 -1.88
CA THR A 50 -7.95 9.92 -0.69
C THR A 50 -7.60 9.21 0.62
N VAL A 51 -6.92 8.06 0.53
CA VAL A 51 -6.48 7.28 1.68
C VAL A 51 -4.95 7.29 1.76
N LEU A 52 -4.40 7.58 2.94
CA LEU A 52 -2.99 7.38 3.26
C LEU A 52 -2.84 6.07 4.02
N MET A 53 -2.17 5.09 3.41
CA MET A 53 -1.82 3.83 4.06
C MET A 53 -0.38 3.89 4.58
N VAL A 54 -0.16 3.38 5.79
CA VAL A 54 1.16 3.31 6.43
C VAL A 54 1.33 1.91 7.01
N ILE A 55 2.42 1.23 6.65
CA ILE A 55 2.70 -0.12 7.13
C ILE A 55 3.54 -0.02 8.41
N VAL A 56 3.04 -0.61 9.49
CA VAL A 56 3.78 -0.74 10.75
C VAL A 56 5.03 -1.59 10.46
N HIS A 57 6.22 -1.06 10.71
CA HIS A 57 7.55 -1.56 10.31
C HIS A 57 8.11 -1.13 8.94
N ASP A 58 7.44 -0.24 8.21
CA ASP A 58 8.09 0.43 7.08
C ASP A 58 9.17 1.39 7.58
N GLY A 59 10.43 0.99 7.40
CA GLY A 59 11.60 1.78 7.79
C GLY A 59 11.86 3.02 6.92
N THR A 60 11.06 3.24 5.87
CA THR A 60 11.16 4.41 4.99
C THR A 60 10.22 5.55 5.40
N VAL A 61 9.31 5.30 6.35
CA VAL A 61 8.38 6.30 6.89
C VAL A 61 9.08 7.41 7.70
N PRO A 62 10.04 7.10 8.61
CA PRO A 62 10.75 8.14 9.36
C PRO A 62 11.48 9.11 8.42
N GLY A 63 11.31 10.41 8.66
CA GLY A 63 11.90 11.47 7.83
C GLY A 63 11.07 11.89 6.62
N VAL A 64 9.99 11.17 6.29
CA VAL A 64 8.99 11.59 5.27
C VAL A 64 7.72 12.11 5.93
N MET A 65 7.22 11.37 6.92
CA MET A 65 6.08 11.78 7.75
C MET A 65 6.56 12.44 9.03
N GLU A 66 5.71 13.31 9.56
CA GLU A 66 5.94 13.89 10.88
C GLU A 66 5.68 12.85 11.97
N GLU A 67 6.55 12.84 12.98
CA GLU A 67 6.47 11.94 14.12
C GLU A 67 5.61 12.55 15.25
N PHE A 68 5.44 11.75 16.31
CA PHE A 68 4.64 12.12 17.47
C PHE A 68 4.97 13.53 18.02
N LEU A 69 3.94 14.20 18.51
CA LEU A 69 3.76 15.65 18.79
C LEU A 69 3.26 16.49 17.61
N GLN A 70 3.38 16.01 16.37
CA GLN A 70 2.79 16.65 15.19
C GLN A 70 1.54 15.90 14.71
N THR A 71 0.83 16.45 13.72
CA THR A 71 -0.39 15.86 13.16
C THR A 71 -0.19 15.34 11.75
N VAL A 72 -0.88 14.25 11.40
CA VAL A 72 -0.91 13.71 10.03
C VAL A 72 -1.84 14.51 9.10
N ASN A 73 -2.40 15.62 9.57
CA ASN A 73 -3.27 16.47 8.76
C ASN A 73 -2.52 17.10 7.59
N GLY A 74 -3.25 17.33 6.50
CA GLY A 74 -2.70 17.92 5.28
C GLY A 74 -1.67 17.05 4.56
N TRP A 75 -1.67 15.73 4.81
CA TRP A 75 -0.72 14.80 4.20
C TRP A 75 -0.74 14.82 2.66
N LYS A 76 -1.89 15.16 2.08
CA LYS A 76 -2.08 15.23 0.62
C LYS A 76 -1.35 16.45 0.05
N GLU A 77 -1.50 17.61 0.68
CA GLU A 77 -0.81 18.85 0.31
C GLU A 77 0.71 18.72 0.55
N LYS A 78 1.12 17.97 1.57
CA LYS A 78 2.53 17.66 1.84
C LYS A 78 3.12 16.59 0.89
N GLY A 79 2.28 15.98 0.04
CA GLY A 79 2.66 14.96 -0.93
C GLY A 79 3.23 13.69 -0.29
N TRP A 80 2.77 13.32 0.91
CA TRP A 80 3.34 12.18 1.65
C TRP A 80 3.07 10.84 0.98
N LYS A 81 1.89 10.67 0.38
CA LYS A 81 1.52 9.44 -0.33
C LYS A 81 2.51 9.14 -1.46
N ASP A 82 2.77 10.10 -2.33
CA ASP A 82 3.70 9.93 -3.46
C ASP A 82 5.13 9.63 -3.01
N LYS A 83 5.53 10.17 -1.84
CA LYS A 83 6.87 9.95 -1.26
C LYS A 83 7.02 8.61 -0.54
N LEU A 84 5.93 7.95 -0.20
CA LEU A 84 5.92 6.71 0.60
C LEU A 84 5.44 5.50 -0.17
N MET A 85 4.62 5.70 -1.20
CA MET A 85 4.00 4.64 -1.97
C MET A 85 5.09 3.69 -2.49
N TRP A 86 5.10 2.50 -1.89
CA TRP A 86 6.00 1.38 -2.20
C TRP A 86 7.49 1.64 -2.00
N ARG A 87 7.84 2.70 -1.27
CA ARG A 87 9.22 3.06 -1.00
C ARG A 87 9.97 1.99 -0.20
N PHE A 88 9.26 1.20 0.60
CA PHE A 88 9.82 0.04 1.28
C PHE A 88 10.47 -0.98 0.32
N LEU A 89 10.02 -1.08 -0.94
CA LEU A 89 10.63 -1.96 -1.95
C LEU A 89 12.02 -1.51 -2.39
N GLU A 90 12.33 -0.20 -2.28
CA GLU A 90 13.66 0.32 -2.60
C GLU A 90 14.74 -0.26 -1.68
N LYS A 91 14.38 -0.60 -0.44
CA LYS A 91 15.31 -1.12 0.56
C LYS A 91 15.70 -2.58 0.33
N ASP A 92 14.87 -3.34 -0.39
CA ASP A 92 15.07 -4.79 -0.61
C ASP A 92 15.70 -5.11 -1.99
N GLY A 93 16.20 -4.11 -2.73
CA GLY A 93 16.99 -4.33 -3.95
C GLY A 93 16.18 -4.71 -5.20
N GLY A 94 14.85 -4.60 -5.16
CA GLY A 94 13.98 -4.76 -6.34
C GLY A 94 13.53 -3.41 -6.87
N GLY A 95 14.34 -2.76 -7.71
CA GLY A 95 13.99 -1.49 -8.33
C GLY A 95 12.72 -1.61 -9.19
N VAL A 96 11.61 -1.10 -8.69
CA VAL A 96 10.44 -0.77 -9.51
C VAL A 96 10.37 0.74 -9.54
N THR A 97 10.74 1.32 -10.68
CA THR A 97 10.55 2.75 -10.94
C THR A 97 9.05 3.07 -10.76
N PRO A 98 8.66 4.01 -9.89
CA PRO A 98 7.26 4.41 -9.79
C PRO A 98 6.83 4.92 -11.16
N ALA A 99 5.77 4.32 -11.71
CA ALA A 99 5.14 4.80 -12.93
C ALA A 99 4.72 6.25 -12.69
N ALA A 100 5.43 7.19 -13.29
CA ALA A 100 5.08 8.59 -13.27
C ALA A 100 3.64 8.72 -13.77
N CYS A 101 2.71 9.12 -12.89
CA CYS A 101 1.44 9.65 -13.33
C CYS A 101 1.75 10.88 -14.21
N LEU A 102 1.60 10.71 -15.51
CA LEU A 102 1.70 11.81 -16.47
C LEU A 102 0.61 12.83 -16.14
N PRO A 103 0.94 14.14 -16.11
CA PRO A 103 -0.08 15.17 -15.91
C PRO A 103 -1.00 15.22 -17.14
N MET A 104 -2.30 15.30 -16.88
CA MET A 104 -3.33 15.66 -17.86
C MET A 104 -3.21 17.14 -18.24
#